data_AF-A0A2T0FJ72-F1
#
_entry.id   AF-A0A2T0FJ72-F1
#
_cell.length_a   1.000
_cell.length_b   1.000
_cell.length_c   1.000
_cell.angle_alpha   90.00
_cell.angle_beta   90.00
_cell.angle_gamma   90.00
#
_symmetry.space_group_name_H-M   'P 1'
#
loop_
_entity.id
_entity.type
_entity.pdbx_description
1 polymer ?
#
loop_
_entity_poly.entity_id
_entity_poly.type
_entity_poly.pdbx_seq_one_letter_code
_entity_poly.pdbx_strand_id
1 'polypeptide(L)'
;MATISVPSFEKGSPTVYNVIVSVQGQTHQLQKRYSEFVLLAQEVEQETGSPVPVEAPAKAWFLNDADLEDRRRGLEAMIRALARSEECFATLAVQSFLEMSKLRRNQSSATGAADWTATIEKINESIAQAKVADAMHQHKLCLNAQTMLAGLQKLNEQSSTLGAREKVRRQQKIDELHQKITAIRSDGSNQPRTSPATSGRGSSQPADKRTGRVLGETQVTKSLDNQELLMHQKRTIQDQDAEVQLLRDAISRQRQLGLAINDEIVKQNSMLDDLDADVHRVNTKLNQAQRKTSKFL
;
A
#
# COMPACT_ATOMS: atom_id res chain seq x y z
N MET A 1 -19.43 13.86 -7.53
CA MET A 1 -19.67 13.71 -8.98
C MET A 1 -18.36 13.37 -9.65
N ALA A 2 -18.34 12.33 -10.49
CA ALA A 2 -17.17 11.98 -11.30
C ALA A 2 -17.19 12.84 -12.58
N THR A 3 -16.07 13.47 -12.94
CA THR A 3 -15.94 14.18 -14.21
C THR A 3 -15.06 13.38 -15.15
N ILE A 4 -15.57 13.06 -16.34
CA ILE A 4 -14.87 12.21 -17.32
C ILE A 4 -14.72 12.98 -18.64
N SER A 5 -13.55 12.86 -19.26
CA SER A 5 -13.23 13.43 -20.58
C SER A 5 -12.32 12.50 -21.38
N VAL A 6 -12.30 12.68 -22.71
CA VAL A 6 -11.43 11.90 -23.62
C VAL A 6 -10.60 12.88 -24.45
N PRO A 7 -9.56 13.52 -23.91
CA PRO A 7 -8.92 14.68 -24.55
C PRO A 7 -8.14 14.36 -25.83
N SER A 8 -7.66 13.14 -26.01
CA SER A 8 -6.80 12.80 -27.15
C SER A 8 -6.90 11.33 -27.53
N PHE A 9 -6.36 11.01 -28.72
CA PHE A 9 -6.20 9.65 -29.21
C PHE A 9 -4.82 9.49 -29.86
N GLU A 10 -4.27 8.29 -29.78
CA GLU A 10 -3.02 7.89 -30.39
C GLU A 10 -3.31 6.99 -31.59
N LYS A 11 -2.90 7.44 -32.77
CA LYS A 11 -3.06 6.68 -34.01
C LYS A 11 -2.07 5.52 -34.01
N GLY A 12 -2.59 4.31 -34.06
CA GLY A 12 -1.83 3.07 -34.11
C GLY A 12 -2.71 1.94 -34.63
N SER A 13 -2.14 0.74 -34.73
CA SER A 13 -2.91 -0.48 -34.96
C SER A 13 -2.90 -1.32 -33.69
N PRO A 14 -3.93 -1.24 -32.82
CA PRO A 14 -5.16 -0.44 -32.92
C PRO A 14 -5.04 0.98 -32.33
N THR A 15 -5.94 1.89 -32.74
CA THR A 15 -6.05 3.25 -32.19
C THR A 15 -6.46 3.23 -30.72
N VAL A 16 -5.78 4.04 -29.91
CA VAL A 16 -5.98 4.13 -28.46
C VAL A 16 -6.55 5.51 -28.11
N TYR A 17 -7.55 5.54 -27.24
CA TYR A 17 -8.17 6.76 -26.72
C TYR A 17 -7.70 6.99 -25.29
N ASN A 18 -7.25 8.22 -25.02
CA ASN A 18 -6.83 8.63 -23.69
C ASN A 18 -8.06 9.17 -22.95
N VAL A 19 -8.48 8.45 -21.90
CA VAL A 19 -9.61 8.79 -21.05
C VAL A 19 -9.09 9.36 -19.73
N ILE A 20 -9.57 10.55 -19.35
CA ILE A 20 -9.27 11.17 -18.06
C ILE A 20 -10.49 11.09 -17.18
N VAL A 21 -10.31 10.55 -15.98
CA VAL A 21 -11.35 10.36 -14.97
C VAL A 21 -10.93 11.10 -13.72
N SER A 22 -11.75 12.06 -13.27
CA SER A 22 -11.54 12.76 -12.01
C SER A 22 -12.66 12.44 -11.03
N VAL A 23 -12.27 11.84 -9.90
CA VAL A 23 -13.18 11.38 -8.84
C VAL A 23 -12.60 11.84 -7.51
N GLN A 24 -13.38 12.60 -6.73
CA GLN A 24 -12.99 13.06 -5.39
C GLN A 24 -11.60 13.76 -5.35
N GLY A 25 -11.31 14.60 -6.36
CA GLY A 25 -10.04 15.35 -6.45
C GLY A 25 -8.83 14.55 -6.95
N GLN A 26 -8.99 13.25 -7.23
CA GLN A 26 -7.96 12.42 -7.88
C GLN A 26 -8.25 12.35 -9.37
N THR A 27 -7.24 12.63 -10.20
CA THR A 27 -7.33 12.53 -11.67
C THR A 27 -6.47 11.37 -12.14
N HIS A 28 -7.07 10.45 -12.89
CA HIS A 28 -6.39 9.31 -13.49
C HIS A 28 -6.54 9.32 -15.01
N GLN A 29 -5.46 8.93 -15.70
CA GLN A 29 -5.44 8.77 -17.14
C GLN A 29 -5.44 7.28 -17.47
N LEU A 30 -6.32 6.88 -18.39
CA LEU A 30 -6.52 5.51 -18.83
C LEU A 30 -6.40 5.47 -20.35
N GLN A 31 -5.83 4.39 -20.86
CA GLN A 31 -5.74 4.13 -22.29
C GLN A 31 -6.72 3.02 -22.66
N LYS A 32 -7.66 3.32 -23.55
CA LYS A 32 -8.73 2.40 -23.95
C LYS A 32 -8.89 2.32 -25.45
N ARG A 33 -9.09 1.13 -25.99
CA ARG A 33 -9.35 0.89 -27.41
C ARG A 33 -10.84 0.96 -27.68
N TYR A 34 -11.23 1.35 -28.90
CA TYR A 34 -12.64 1.41 -29.31
C TYR A 34 -13.42 0.11 -29.00
N SER A 35 -12.81 -1.07 -29.18
CA SER A 35 -13.44 -2.35 -28.85
C SER A 35 -13.84 -2.48 -27.38
N GLU A 36 -13.08 -1.89 -26.45
CA GLU A 36 -13.39 -1.91 -25.02
C GLU A 36 -14.62 -1.03 -24.71
N PHE A 37 -14.82 0.07 -25.42
CA PHE A 37 -16.00 0.92 -25.25
C PHE A 37 -17.27 0.23 -25.74
N VAL A 38 -17.19 -0.54 -26.82
CA VAL A 38 -18.33 -1.32 -27.33
C VAL A 38 -18.68 -2.45 -26.36
N LEU A 39 -17.68 -3.14 -25.82
CA LEU A 39 -17.89 -4.16 -24.79
C LEU A 39 -18.52 -3.55 -23.54
N LEU A 40 -18.04 -2.40 -23.09
CA LEU A 40 -18.63 -1.68 -21.96
C LEU A 40 -20.11 -1.38 -22.18
N ALA A 41 -20.49 -0.85 -23.35
CA ALA A 41 -21.89 -0.56 -23.65
C ALA A 41 -22.73 -1.84 -23.58
N GLN A 42 -22.26 -2.94 -24.17
CA GLN A 42 -22.95 -4.23 -24.14
C GLN A 42 -23.08 -4.82 -22.72
N GLU A 43 -22.05 -4.71 -21.88
CA GLU A 43 -22.08 -5.20 -20.50
C GLU A 43 -23.03 -4.36 -19.63
N VAL A 44 -23.05 -3.04 -19.82
CA VAL A 44 -23.98 -2.14 -19.11
C VAL A 44 -25.44 -2.45 -19.49
N GLU A 45 -25.73 -2.72 -20.76
CA GLU A 45 -27.07 -3.12 -21.19
C GLU A 45 -27.50 -4.45 -20.54
N GLN A 46 -26.59 -5.41 -20.43
CA GLN A 46 -26.85 -6.69 -19.77
C GLN A 46 -27.12 -6.54 -18.26
N GLU A 47 -26.36 -5.69 -17.57
CA GLU A 47 -26.50 -5.50 -16.12
C GLU A 47 -27.69 -4.59 -15.74
N THR A 48 -28.00 -3.59 -16.56
CA THR A 48 -29.04 -2.58 -16.23
C THR A 48 -30.39 -2.90 -16.87
N GLY A 49 -30.46 -3.79 -17.87
CA GLY A 49 -31.69 -4.18 -18.57
C GLY A 49 -32.36 -3.07 -19.39
N SER A 50 -31.68 -1.93 -19.54
CA SER A 50 -32.13 -0.72 -20.24
C SER A 50 -31.08 -0.32 -21.28
N PRO A 51 -31.47 0.14 -22.48
CA PRO A 51 -30.51 0.52 -23.53
C PRO A 51 -29.66 1.71 -23.10
N VAL A 52 -28.38 1.72 -23.51
CA VAL A 52 -27.45 2.79 -23.16
C VAL A 52 -27.94 4.13 -23.75
N PRO A 53 -27.92 5.25 -22.99
CA PRO A 53 -28.54 6.51 -23.42
C PRO A 53 -27.95 7.18 -24.68
N VAL A 54 -26.77 6.74 -25.12
CA VAL A 54 -26.07 7.25 -26.31
C VAL A 54 -25.45 6.06 -27.04
N GLU A 55 -25.90 5.79 -28.27
CA GLU A 55 -25.38 4.70 -29.09
C GLU A 55 -23.88 4.88 -29.38
N ALA A 56 -23.12 3.79 -29.24
CA ALA A 56 -21.70 3.81 -29.57
C ALA A 56 -21.50 4.14 -31.06
N PRO A 57 -20.58 5.05 -31.42
CA PRO A 57 -20.34 5.41 -32.82
C PRO A 57 -19.97 4.16 -33.63
N ALA A 58 -20.46 4.05 -34.87
CA ALA A 58 -20.37 2.82 -35.67
C ALA A 58 -18.94 2.29 -35.88
N LYS A 59 -18.83 0.95 -35.97
CA LYS A 59 -17.60 0.22 -36.32
C LYS A 59 -17.21 0.50 -37.78
N ALA A 60 -16.40 1.52 -38.00
CA ALA A 60 -15.66 1.77 -39.24
C ALA A 60 -14.19 1.31 -39.10
N TRP A 61 -13.64 0.70 -40.16
CA TRP A 61 -12.27 0.15 -40.20
C TRP A 61 -11.25 1.12 -40.81
N PHE A 62 -11.71 2.04 -41.65
CA PHE A 62 -10.88 3.07 -42.29
C PHE A 62 -11.40 4.44 -41.84
N LEU A 63 -10.69 5.07 -40.91
CA LEU A 63 -11.03 6.39 -40.40
C LEU A 63 -9.92 7.37 -40.73
N ASN A 64 -10.32 8.50 -41.29
CA ASN A 64 -9.47 9.67 -41.37
C ASN A 64 -9.42 10.38 -40.01
N ASP A 65 -8.56 11.39 -39.89
CA ASP A 65 -8.42 12.18 -38.67
C ASP A 65 -9.73 12.80 -38.20
N ALA A 66 -10.54 13.30 -39.15
CA ALA A 66 -11.86 13.85 -38.87
C ALA A 66 -12.80 12.79 -38.29
N ASP A 67 -12.81 11.60 -38.90
CA ASP A 67 -13.65 10.48 -38.44
C ASP A 67 -13.21 9.97 -37.05
N LEU A 68 -11.90 9.96 -36.78
CA LEU A 68 -11.35 9.60 -35.47
C LEU A 68 -11.72 10.61 -34.39
N GLU A 69 -11.75 11.90 -34.73
CA GLU A 69 -12.16 12.97 -33.83
C GLU A 69 -13.66 12.92 -33.55
N ASP A 70 -14.49 12.68 -34.57
CA ASP A 70 -15.93 12.46 -34.38
C ASP A 70 -16.21 11.22 -33.54
N ARG A 71 -15.46 10.14 -33.76
CA ARG A 71 -15.52 8.96 -32.90
C ARG A 71 -15.08 9.28 -31.47
N ARG A 72 -14.00 10.03 -31.26
CA ARG A 72 -13.53 10.47 -29.92
C ARG A 72 -14.64 11.23 -29.18
N ARG A 73 -15.29 12.18 -29.87
CA ARG A 73 -16.40 12.97 -29.34
C ARG A 73 -17.61 12.10 -28.98
N GLY A 74 -17.95 11.13 -29.83
CA GLY A 74 -19.02 10.16 -29.56
C GLY A 74 -18.75 9.30 -28.33
N LEU A 75 -17.52 8.78 -28.20
CA LEU A 75 -17.10 7.99 -27.03
C LEU A 75 -17.13 8.82 -25.74
N GLU A 76 -16.69 10.08 -25.80
CA GLU A 76 -16.74 11.02 -24.67
C GLU A 76 -18.18 11.30 -24.24
N ALA A 77 -19.08 11.54 -25.19
CA ALA A 77 -20.50 11.75 -24.90
C ALA A 77 -21.14 10.52 -24.24
N MET A 78 -20.82 9.32 -24.75
CA MET A 78 -21.31 8.04 -24.22
C MET A 78 -20.89 7.85 -22.75
N ILE A 79 -19.60 7.95 -22.44
CA ILE A 79 -19.12 7.74 -21.06
C ILE A 79 -19.63 8.84 -20.11
N ARG A 80 -19.73 10.09 -20.57
CA ARG A 80 -20.33 11.16 -19.76
C ARG A 80 -21.80 10.91 -19.45
N ALA A 81 -22.56 10.36 -20.40
CA ALA A 81 -23.95 9.98 -20.18
C ALA A 81 -24.04 8.87 -19.12
N LEU A 82 -23.20 7.84 -19.24
CA LEU A 82 -23.12 6.74 -18.26
C LEU A 82 -22.74 7.24 -16.86
N ALA A 83 -21.84 8.22 -16.74
CA ALA A 83 -21.44 8.78 -15.46
C ALA A 83 -22.45 9.76 -14.84
N ARG A 84 -23.44 10.22 -15.63
CA ARG A 84 -24.54 11.06 -15.14
C ARG A 84 -25.64 10.21 -14.49
N SER A 85 -25.89 9.02 -15.01
CA SER A 85 -26.82 8.03 -14.43
C SER A 85 -26.15 7.29 -13.27
N GLU A 86 -26.67 7.43 -12.06
CA GLU A 86 -26.12 6.72 -10.88
C GLU A 86 -26.25 5.20 -11.03
N GLU A 87 -27.33 4.72 -11.64
CA GLU A 87 -27.58 3.29 -11.87
C GLU A 87 -26.50 2.67 -12.76
N CYS A 88 -26.20 3.27 -13.91
CA CYS A 88 -25.15 2.75 -14.80
C CYS A 88 -23.74 2.99 -14.24
N PHE A 89 -23.52 4.07 -13.48
CA PHE A 89 -22.21 4.31 -12.87
C PHE A 89 -21.89 3.31 -11.75
N ALA A 90 -22.92 2.79 -11.06
CA ALA A 90 -22.77 1.78 -10.02
C ALA A 90 -22.49 0.37 -10.57
N THR A 91 -22.79 0.11 -11.83
CA THR A 91 -22.54 -1.15 -12.56
C THR A 91 -21.09 -1.61 -12.49
N LEU A 92 -20.86 -2.92 -12.37
CA LEU A 92 -19.49 -3.47 -12.22
C LEU A 92 -18.65 -3.21 -13.48
N ALA A 93 -19.28 -3.29 -14.65
CA ALA A 93 -18.67 -2.97 -15.94
C ALA A 93 -18.05 -1.57 -15.98
N VAL A 94 -18.80 -0.53 -15.57
CA VAL A 94 -18.30 0.87 -15.54
C VAL A 94 -17.20 1.05 -14.50
N GLN A 95 -17.36 0.47 -13.30
CA GLN A 95 -16.34 0.55 -12.27
C GLN A 95 -15.02 -0.12 -12.67
N SER A 96 -15.11 -1.26 -13.36
CA SER A 96 -13.96 -2.01 -13.88
C SER A 96 -13.27 -1.26 -15.02
N PHE A 97 -14.06 -0.76 -15.98
CA PHE A 97 -13.55 -0.01 -17.13
C PHE A 97 -12.81 1.28 -16.72
N LEU A 98 -13.34 2.00 -15.73
CA LEU A 98 -12.73 3.22 -15.17
C LEU A 98 -11.65 2.92 -14.11
N GLU A 99 -11.32 1.65 -13.87
CA GLU A 99 -10.33 1.19 -12.91
C GLU A 99 -10.49 1.81 -11.49
N MET A 100 -11.75 2.05 -11.08
CA MET A 100 -12.10 2.75 -9.84
C MET A 100 -11.59 2.03 -8.59
N SER A 101 -11.39 0.72 -8.67
CA SER A 101 -10.78 -0.09 -7.62
C SER A 101 -9.29 0.21 -7.40
N LYS A 102 -8.54 0.59 -8.45
CA LYS A 102 -7.14 1.03 -8.33
C LYS A 102 -7.04 2.42 -7.68
N LEU A 103 -7.96 3.31 -8.02
CA LEU A 103 -8.12 4.63 -7.39
C LEU A 103 -8.39 4.53 -5.87
N ARG A 104 -9.35 3.67 -5.49
CA ARG A 104 -9.66 3.39 -4.08
C ARG A 104 -8.47 2.77 -3.33
N ARG A 105 -7.73 1.87 -3.98
CA ARG A 105 -6.52 1.24 -3.43
C ARG A 105 -5.40 2.28 -3.20
N ASN A 106 -5.19 3.19 -4.14
CA ASN A 106 -4.18 4.24 -4.00
C ASN A 106 -4.54 5.25 -2.90
N GLN A 107 -5.82 5.66 -2.79
CA GLN A 107 -6.28 6.45 -1.63
C GLN A 107 -6.01 5.71 -0.32
N SER A 108 -6.38 4.41 -0.21
CA SER A 108 -6.11 3.64 1.01
C SER A 108 -4.63 3.44 1.32
N SER A 109 -3.72 3.59 0.35
CA SER A 109 -2.28 3.52 0.60
C SER A 109 -1.69 4.85 1.11
N ALA A 110 -2.18 5.98 0.60
CA ALA A 110 -1.77 7.32 1.03
C ALA A 110 -2.44 7.72 2.35
N THR A 111 -3.74 7.45 2.52
CA THR A 111 -4.42 7.58 3.80
C THR A 111 -3.94 6.51 4.77
N GLY A 112 -3.76 5.26 4.34
CA GLY A 112 -3.27 4.19 5.22
C GLY A 112 -1.89 4.46 5.82
N ALA A 113 -0.97 5.13 5.11
CA ALA A 113 0.32 5.54 5.68
C ALA A 113 0.19 6.73 6.66
N ALA A 114 -0.64 7.73 6.35
CA ALA A 114 -0.91 8.87 7.24
C ALA A 114 -1.73 8.46 8.48
N ASP A 115 -2.72 7.60 8.29
CA ASP A 115 -3.54 6.95 9.31
C ASP A 115 -2.66 6.03 10.17
N TRP A 116 -1.72 5.30 9.58
CA TRP A 116 -0.74 4.47 10.31
C TRP A 116 0.15 5.30 11.23
N THR A 117 0.72 6.40 10.74
CA THR A 117 1.54 7.28 11.59
C THR A 117 0.70 7.98 12.67
N ALA A 118 -0.50 8.45 12.33
CA ALA A 118 -1.39 9.13 13.28
C ALA A 118 -1.95 8.19 14.36
N THR A 119 -2.24 6.93 14.02
CA THR A 119 -2.65 5.91 15.00
C THR A 119 -1.48 5.49 15.90
N ILE A 120 -0.26 5.37 15.38
CA ILE A 120 0.93 5.17 16.21
C ILE A 120 1.13 6.32 17.20
N GLU A 121 0.93 7.56 16.76
CA GLU A 121 1.04 8.74 17.62
C GLU A 121 -0.03 8.72 18.74
N LYS A 122 -1.29 8.46 18.40
CA LYS A 122 -2.38 8.28 19.38
C LYS A 122 -2.14 7.15 20.38
N ILE A 123 -1.54 6.04 19.93
CA ILE A 123 -1.16 4.93 20.82
C ILE A 123 -0.04 5.39 21.78
N ASN A 124 1.00 6.08 21.28
CA ASN A 124 2.06 6.61 22.13
C ASN A 124 1.54 7.65 23.13
N GLU A 125 0.58 8.49 22.73
CA GLU A 125 -0.08 9.44 23.61
C GLU A 125 -0.89 8.73 24.70
N SER A 126 -1.67 7.71 24.33
CA SER A 126 -2.41 6.87 25.29
C SER A 126 -1.49 6.15 26.27
N ILE A 127 -0.33 5.67 25.79
CA ILE A 127 0.74 5.06 26.61
C ILE A 127 1.34 6.11 27.57
N ALA A 128 1.59 7.34 27.11
CA ALA A 128 2.13 8.41 27.95
C ALA A 128 1.15 8.84 29.05
N GLN A 129 -0.13 9.01 28.69
CA GLN A 129 -1.20 9.31 29.65
C GLN A 129 -1.40 8.16 30.65
N ALA A 130 -1.28 6.90 30.20
CA ALA A 130 -1.37 5.74 31.07
C ALA A 130 -0.19 5.61 32.06
N LYS A 131 0.94 6.28 31.86
CA LYS A 131 2.04 6.27 32.86
C LYS A 131 1.75 7.15 34.07
N VAL A 132 0.95 8.18 33.91
CA VAL A 132 0.71 9.23 34.95
C VAL A 132 -0.68 9.10 35.58
N ALA A 133 -1.60 8.37 34.93
CA ALA A 133 -2.97 8.22 35.41
C ALA A 133 -3.12 7.23 36.59
N ASP A 134 -4.28 7.29 37.28
CA ASP A 134 -4.66 6.33 38.32
C ASP A 134 -4.98 4.94 37.74
N ALA A 135 -4.81 3.87 38.54
CA ALA A 135 -4.95 2.47 38.12
C ALA A 135 -6.19 2.16 37.26
N MET A 136 -7.35 2.75 37.57
CA MET A 136 -8.57 2.59 36.77
C MET A 136 -8.49 3.28 35.39
N HIS A 137 -7.96 4.50 35.34
CA HIS A 137 -7.73 5.22 34.08
C HIS A 137 -6.61 4.58 33.26
N GLN A 138 -5.54 4.09 33.91
CA GLN A 138 -4.46 3.34 33.25
C GLN A 138 -5.01 2.10 32.54
N HIS A 139 -5.88 1.34 33.21
CA HIS A 139 -6.50 0.16 32.62
C HIS A 139 -7.35 0.48 31.38
N LYS A 140 -8.17 1.54 31.45
CA LYS A 140 -9.02 1.99 30.34
C LYS A 140 -8.19 2.50 29.15
N LEU A 141 -7.14 3.28 29.41
CA LEU A 141 -6.22 3.79 28.39
C LEU A 141 -5.41 2.67 27.73
N CYS A 142 -4.95 1.69 28.50
CA CYS A 142 -4.25 0.52 27.95
C CYS A 142 -5.17 -0.34 27.07
N LEU A 143 -6.43 -0.55 27.47
CA LEU A 143 -7.41 -1.26 26.65
C LEU A 143 -7.68 -0.53 25.33
N ASN A 144 -7.83 0.79 25.37
CA ASN A 144 -8.02 1.60 24.16
C ASN A 144 -6.77 1.56 23.24
N ALA A 145 -5.58 1.69 23.81
CA ALA A 145 -4.32 1.55 23.06
C ALA A 145 -4.23 0.15 22.40
N GLN A 146 -4.71 -0.89 23.09
CA GLN A 146 -4.71 -2.26 22.59
C GLN A 146 -5.73 -2.48 21.46
N THR A 147 -6.92 -1.86 21.51
CA THR A 147 -7.89 -1.93 20.41
C THR A 147 -7.40 -1.17 19.17
N MET A 148 -6.76 -0.01 19.34
CA MET A 148 -6.13 0.74 18.25
C MET A 148 -4.99 -0.06 17.60
N LEU A 149 -4.19 -0.76 18.40
CA LEU A 149 -3.09 -1.59 17.92
C LEU A 149 -3.59 -2.81 17.13
N ALA A 150 -4.64 -3.49 17.60
CA ALA A 150 -5.28 -4.57 16.84
C ALA A 150 -5.84 -4.07 15.48
N GLY A 151 -6.38 -2.85 15.45
CA GLY A 151 -6.77 -2.19 14.21
C GLY A 151 -5.59 -1.98 13.25
N LEU A 152 -4.45 -1.53 13.78
CA LEU A 152 -3.23 -1.38 12.99
C LEU A 152 -2.72 -2.70 12.42
N GLN A 153 -2.69 -3.77 13.21
CA GLN A 153 -2.28 -5.10 12.73
C GLN A 153 -3.10 -5.55 11.53
N LYS A 154 -4.42 -5.40 11.61
CA LYS A 154 -5.34 -5.75 10.52
C LYS A 154 -5.06 -4.92 9.25
N LEU A 155 -4.78 -3.63 9.40
CA LEU A 155 -4.39 -2.76 8.26
C LEU A 155 -3.04 -3.18 7.64
N ASN A 156 -2.08 -3.62 8.47
CA ASN A 156 -0.79 -4.11 7.99
C ASN A 156 -0.93 -5.44 7.21
N GLU A 157 -1.84 -6.32 7.64
CA GLU A 157 -2.12 -7.60 6.96
C GLU A 157 -2.84 -7.40 5.63
N GLN A 158 -3.78 -6.46 5.57
CA GLN A 158 -4.56 -6.14 4.36
C GLN A 158 -3.75 -5.39 3.30
N SER A 159 -2.60 -4.81 3.67
CA SER A 159 -1.73 -4.07 2.79
C SER A 159 -0.85 -5.01 1.95
N SER A 160 -1.37 -5.49 0.83
CA SER A 160 -0.66 -6.37 -0.12
C SER A 160 0.36 -5.65 -1.02
N THR A 161 0.38 -4.32 -0.99
CA THR A 161 1.26 -3.47 -1.83
C THR A 161 2.53 -3.01 -1.11
N LEU A 162 2.68 -3.30 0.18
CA LEU A 162 3.88 -2.93 0.94
C LEU A 162 5.01 -3.92 0.63
N GLY A 163 6.17 -3.40 0.24
CA GLY A 163 7.36 -4.23 0.04
C GLY A 163 7.71 -5.01 1.31
N ALA A 164 8.21 -6.24 1.16
CA ALA A 164 8.49 -7.16 2.27
C ALA A 164 9.31 -6.52 3.40
N ARG A 165 10.27 -5.64 3.05
CA ARG A 165 11.10 -4.89 4.00
C ARG A 165 10.31 -3.88 4.84
N GLU A 166 9.34 -3.20 4.24
CA GLU A 166 8.49 -2.24 4.95
C GLU A 166 7.49 -2.97 5.85
N LYS A 167 6.96 -4.12 5.42
CA LYS A 167 6.08 -4.96 6.24
C LYS A 167 6.78 -5.44 7.51
N VAL A 168 8.05 -5.86 7.42
CA VAL A 168 8.87 -6.23 8.58
C VAL A 168 9.10 -5.04 9.51
N ARG A 169 9.45 -3.86 8.97
CA ARG A 169 9.64 -2.65 9.77
C ARG A 169 8.36 -2.24 10.52
N ARG A 170 7.20 -2.32 9.86
CA ARG A 170 5.90 -2.06 10.49
C ARG A 170 5.57 -3.09 11.56
N GLN A 171 5.86 -4.36 11.32
CA GLN A 171 5.67 -5.42 12.30
C GLN A 171 6.53 -5.21 13.56
N GLN A 172 7.82 -4.87 13.39
CA GLN A 172 8.70 -4.54 14.52
C GLN A 172 8.15 -3.38 15.36
N LYS A 173 7.57 -2.36 14.71
CA LYS A 173 6.99 -1.21 15.43
C LYS A 173 5.71 -1.59 16.19
N ILE A 174 4.87 -2.45 15.62
CA ILE A 174 3.71 -3.03 16.31
C ILE A 174 4.17 -3.78 17.57
N ASP A 175 5.18 -4.64 17.44
CA ASP A 175 5.68 -5.46 18.53
C ASP A 175 6.28 -4.60 19.66
N GLU A 176 6.99 -3.52 19.31
CA GLU A 176 7.49 -2.52 20.25
C GLU A 176 6.35 -1.85 21.05
N LEU A 177 5.26 -1.44 20.38
CA LEU A 177 4.11 -0.82 21.03
C LEU A 177 3.36 -1.82 21.93
N HIS A 178 3.22 -3.06 21.48
CA HIS A 178 2.63 -4.14 22.27
C HIS A 178 3.40 -4.38 23.57
N GLN A 179 4.74 -4.40 23.50
CA GLN A 179 5.59 -4.57 24.67
C GLN A 179 5.42 -3.40 25.66
N LYS A 180 5.35 -2.16 25.16
CA LYS A 180 5.15 -0.95 25.99
C LYS A 180 3.81 -0.96 26.71
N ILE A 181 2.72 -1.31 26.04
CA ILE A 181 1.38 -1.41 26.66
C ILE A 181 1.36 -2.49 27.75
N THR A 182 1.98 -3.63 27.46
CA THR A 182 2.05 -4.76 28.41
C THR A 182 2.87 -4.40 29.65
N ALA A 183 3.99 -3.68 29.48
CA ALA A 183 4.83 -3.22 30.58
C ALA A 183 4.10 -2.26 31.54
N ILE A 184 3.32 -1.30 31.02
CA ILE A 184 2.54 -0.36 31.84
C ILE A 184 1.44 -1.11 32.62
N ARG A 185 0.76 -2.07 31.96
CA ARG A 185 -0.24 -2.91 32.64
C ARG A 185 0.39 -3.73 33.77
N SER A 186 1.61 -4.24 33.61
CA SER A 186 2.29 -4.97 34.68
C SER A 186 2.70 -4.06 35.84
N ASP A 187 3.08 -2.81 35.58
CA ASP A 187 3.52 -1.84 36.60
C ASP A 187 2.37 -1.39 37.52
N GLY A 188 1.16 -1.21 36.95
CA GLY A 188 -0.05 -0.87 37.72
C GLY A 188 -0.57 -1.96 38.66
N SER A 189 -0.05 -3.20 38.56
CA SER A 189 -0.47 -4.33 39.40
C SER A 189 0.39 -4.54 40.66
N ASN A 190 1.45 -3.75 40.84
CA ASN A 190 2.44 -3.96 41.90
C ASN A 190 2.58 -2.81 42.92
N GLN A 191 1.56 -1.95 43.08
CA GLN A 191 1.51 -1.02 44.21
C GLN A 191 0.98 -1.74 45.47
N PRO A 192 1.79 -1.94 46.52
CA PRO A 192 1.28 -2.28 47.84
C PRO A 192 0.54 -1.05 48.36
N ARG A 193 -0.74 -1.20 48.68
CA ARG A 193 -1.47 -0.22 49.49
C ARG A 193 -0.85 -0.16 50.88
N THR A 194 0.04 0.80 51.12
CA THR A 194 0.47 1.13 52.48
C THR A 194 -0.40 2.27 53.01
N SER A 195 -1.36 1.94 53.86
CA SER A 195 -1.94 2.90 54.81
C SER A 195 -0.83 3.39 55.75
N PRO A 196 -0.80 4.67 56.14
CA PRO A 196 0.18 5.17 57.09
C PRO A 196 -0.26 4.76 58.51
N ALA A 197 0.32 3.68 59.04
CA ALA A 197 0.19 3.32 60.44
C ALA A 197 1.57 3.41 61.11
N THR A 198 1.68 4.44 61.94
CA THR A 198 2.48 4.56 63.17
C THR A 198 3.30 3.33 63.60
N SER A 199 4.57 3.61 63.85
CA SER A 199 5.62 2.77 64.42
C SER A 199 5.19 1.98 65.67
N GLY A 200 5.31 0.66 65.60
CA GLY A 200 5.29 -0.26 66.74
C GLY A 200 6.29 -1.40 66.51
N ARG A 201 7.20 -1.57 67.47
CA ARG A 201 8.42 -2.39 67.43
C ARG A 201 8.14 -3.85 67.79
N GLY A 202 8.78 -4.82 67.11
CA GLY A 202 8.72 -6.23 67.53
C GLY A 202 9.36 -7.23 66.57
N SER A 203 10.62 -7.57 66.85
CA SER A 203 11.34 -8.87 66.71
C SER A 203 11.04 -9.93 65.62
N SER A 204 12.16 -10.52 65.16
CA SER A 204 12.45 -11.93 64.76
C SER A 204 12.14 -12.45 63.34
N GLN A 205 13.23 -12.66 62.56
CA GLN A 205 13.61 -13.73 61.60
C GLN A 205 12.56 -14.67 60.92
N PRO A 206 12.89 -15.34 59.79
CA PRO A 206 13.73 -14.95 58.65
C PRO A 206 12.93 -15.05 57.31
N ALA A 207 13.53 -14.49 56.27
CA ALA A 207 13.01 -14.43 54.91
C ALA A 207 12.77 -15.81 54.27
N ASP A 208 11.58 -16.01 53.71
CA ASP A 208 11.32 -17.05 52.71
C ASP A 208 11.06 -16.43 51.33
N LYS A 209 11.56 -17.13 50.32
CA LYS A 209 12.01 -16.60 49.05
C LYS A 209 10.88 -16.50 48.02
N ARG A 210 10.96 -15.38 47.29
CA ARG A 210 10.61 -15.18 45.88
C ARG A 210 10.34 -16.49 45.11
N THR A 211 9.11 -16.66 44.63
CA THR A 211 8.82 -17.47 43.45
C THR A 211 8.44 -16.53 42.30
N GLY A 212 9.45 -16.26 41.47
CA GLY A 212 9.27 -15.56 40.20
C GLY A 212 8.29 -16.35 39.33
N ARG A 213 7.44 -15.63 38.61
CA ARG A 213 6.53 -16.19 37.61
C ARG A 213 7.39 -16.92 36.57
N VAL A 214 7.35 -18.25 36.62
CA VAL A 214 8.00 -19.13 35.65
C VAL A 214 7.30 -18.95 34.31
N LEU A 215 8.05 -18.49 33.31
CA LEU A 215 7.63 -18.60 31.91
C LEU A 215 7.46 -20.09 31.62
N GLY A 216 6.25 -20.51 31.24
CA GLY A 216 5.99 -21.91 30.94
C GLY A 216 6.91 -22.41 29.84
N GLU A 217 7.53 -23.57 30.05
CA GLU A 217 8.31 -24.27 29.04
C GLU A 217 7.48 -24.53 27.77
N THR A 218 8.14 -24.46 26.61
CA THR A 218 7.52 -24.91 25.36
C THR A 218 7.30 -26.41 25.41
N GLN A 219 6.29 -26.94 24.71
CA GLN A 219 5.97 -28.38 24.75
C GLN A 219 7.14 -29.29 24.35
N VAL A 220 8.12 -28.73 23.61
CA VAL A 220 9.35 -29.42 23.20
C VAL A 220 10.36 -29.49 24.35
N THR A 221 10.57 -28.40 25.10
CA THR A 221 11.53 -28.35 26.22
C THR A 221 11.02 -29.01 27.50
N LYS A 222 9.70 -29.18 27.61
CA LYS A 222 9.03 -29.75 28.79
C LYS A 222 9.35 -31.24 29.04
N SER A 223 9.84 -31.95 28.01
CA SER A 223 10.13 -33.39 28.07
C SER A 223 11.62 -33.73 27.97
N LEU A 224 12.49 -32.73 27.82
CA LEU A 224 13.92 -32.92 27.62
C LEU A 224 14.66 -32.88 28.96
N ASP A 225 15.60 -33.80 29.18
CA ASP A 225 16.51 -33.73 30.33
C ASP A 225 17.45 -32.50 30.20
N ASN A 226 18.01 -31.99 31.30
CA ASN A 226 18.86 -30.78 31.29
C ASN A 226 20.06 -30.91 30.33
N GLN A 227 20.63 -32.12 30.21
CA GLN A 227 21.72 -32.39 29.28
C GLN A 227 21.22 -32.41 27.82
N GLU A 228 20.02 -32.94 27.59
CA GLU A 228 19.37 -32.96 26.27
C GLU A 228 18.89 -31.56 25.86
N LEU A 229 18.44 -30.74 26.81
CA LEU A 229 18.05 -29.35 26.60
C LEU A 229 19.25 -28.50 26.18
N LEU A 230 20.41 -28.70 26.81
CA LEU A 230 21.65 -28.04 26.42
C LEU A 230 22.08 -28.45 25.01
N MET A 231 21.98 -29.75 24.70
CA MET A 231 22.27 -30.25 23.35
C MET A 231 21.29 -29.69 22.31
N HIS A 232 20.01 -29.62 22.64
CA HIS A 232 18.98 -29.01 21.80
C HIS A 232 19.27 -27.54 21.56
N GLN A 233 19.56 -26.76 22.61
CA GLN A 233 19.90 -25.34 22.48
C GLN A 233 21.15 -25.12 21.62
N LYS A 234 22.20 -25.94 21.82
CA LYS A 234 23.42 -25.87 21.00
C LYS A 234 23.13 -26.16 19.53
N ARG A 235 22.25 -27.13 19.24
CA ARG A 235 21.82 -27.46 17.89
C ARG A 235 20.99 -26.34 17.26
N THR A 236 20.02 -25.77 17.99
CA THR A 236 19.22 -24.65 17.51
C THR A 236 20.08 -23.44 17.17
N ILE A 237 21.10 -23.14 17.98
CA ILE A 237 22.04 -22.04 17.69
C ILE A 237 22.85 -22.34 16.43
N GLN A 238 23.32 -23.57 16.26
CA GLN A 238 24.05 -23.97 15.05
C GLN A 238 23.18 -23.89 13.78
N ASP A 239 21.92 -24.32 13.87
CA ASP A 239 20.98 -24.25 12.75
C ASP A 239 20.66 -22.79 12.39
N GLN A 240 20.49 -21.93 13.40
CA GLN A 240 20.29 -20.48 13.20
C GLN A 240 21.52 -19.81 12.56
N ASP A 241 22.73 -20.16 12.99
CA ASP A 241 23.96 -19.64 12.39
C ASP A 241 24.09 -20.07 10.92
N ALA A 242 23.68 -21.29 10.57
CA ALA A 242 23.65 -21.76 9.19
C ALA A 242 22.62 -20.99 8.33
N GLU A 243 21.43 -20.71 8.87
CA GLU A 243 20.42 -19.89 8.19
C GLU A 243 20.90 -18.45 7.95
N VAL A 244 21.61 -17.86 8.92
CA VAL A 244 22.19 -16.52 8.78
C VAL A 244 23.25 -16.49 7.68
N GLN A 245 24.04 -17.55 7.51
CA GLN A 245 25.01 -17.65 6.41
C GLN A 245 24.30 -17.68 5.04
N LEU A 246 23.22 -18.45 4.91
CA LEU A 246 22.43 -18.49 3.67
C LEU A 246 21.81 -17.13 3.34
N LEU A 247 21.29 -16.43 4.35
CA LEU A 247 20.76 -15.08 4.19
C LEU A 247 21.86 -14.10 3.78
N ARG A 248 23.04 -14.18 4.38
CA ARG A 248 24.20 -13.36 4.00
C ARG A 248 24.57 -13.57 2.53
N ASP A 249 24.60 -14.81 2.07
CA ASP A 249 24.91 -15.14 0.68
C ASP A 249 23.83 -14.65 -0.28
N ALA A 250 22.55 -14.77 0.08
CA ALA A 250 21.44 -14.23 -0.69
C ALA A 250 21.52 -12.69 -0.80
N ILE A 251 21.82 -12.01 0.30
CA ILE A 251 22.01 -10.55 0.32
C ILE A 251 23.22 -10.14 -0.52
N SER A 252 24.32 -10.90 -0.47
CA SER A 252 25.51 -10.65 -1.31
C SER A 252 25.16 -10.74 -2.80
N ARG A 253 24.45 -11.79 -3.22
CA ARG A 253 23.96 -11.93 -4.60
C ARG A 253 22.99 -10.82 -4.99
N GLN A 254 22.06 -10.45 -4.09
CA GLN A 254 21.12 -9.36 -4.35
C GLN A 254 21.85 -8.01 -4.49
N ARG A 255 22.89 -7.76 -3.70
CA ARG A 255 23.74 -6.57 -3.85
C ARG A 255 24.46 -6.57 -5.20
N GLN A 256 25.01 -7.70 -5.62
CA GLN A 256 25.68 -7.83 -6.92
C GLN A 256 24.71 -7.58 -8.08
N LEU A 257 23.51 -8.15 -8.02
CA LEU A 257 22.44 -7.85 -8.99
C LEU A 257 22.07 -6.37 -8.99
N GLY A 258 21.96 -5.75 -7.81
CA GLY A 258 21.67 -4.32 -7.69
C GLY A 258 22.73 -3.43 -8.35
N LEU A 259 24.01 -3.78 -8.22
CA LEU A 259 25.09 -3.08 -8.92
C LEU A 259 25.01 -3.28 -10.44
N ALA A 260 24.81 -4.52 -10.91
CA ALA A 260 24.67 -4.80 -12.34
C ALA A 260 23.46 -4.11 -12.98
N ILE A 261 22.32 -4.05 -12.26
CA ILE A 261 21.13 -3.31 -12.70
C ILE A 261 21.44 -1.81 -12.75
N ASN A 262 22.16 -1.27 -11.76
CA ASN A 262 22.52 0.14 -11.76
C ASN A 262 23.42 0.49 -12.95
N ASP A 263 24.42 -0.34 -13.25
CA ASP A 263 25.30 -0.16 -14.40
C ASP A 263 24.51 -0.21 -15.73
N GLU A 264 23.56 -1.13 -15.86
CA GLU A 264 22.70 -1.22 -17.05
C GLU A 264 21.76 -0.02 -17.17
N ILE A 265 21.21 0.48 -16.06
CA ILE A 265 20.40 1.72 -16.06
C ILE A 265 21.26 2.92 -16.48
N VAL A 266 22.49 3.04 -15.97
CA VAL A 266 23.40 4.12 -16.36
C VAL A 266 23.71 4.05 -17.85
N LYS A 267 23.95 2.84 -18.37
CA LYS A 267 24.14 2.62 -19.81
C LYS A 267 22.89 2.97 -20.63
N GLN A 268 21.70 2.59 -20.16
CA GLN A 268 20.43 2.93 -20.82
C GLN A 268 20.16 4.43 -20.80
N ASN A 269 20.45 5.12 -19.70
CA ASN A 269 20.35 6.57 -19.62
C ASN A 269 21.28 7.24 -20.64
N SER A 270 22.53 6.77 -20.75
CA SER A 270 23.45 7.27 -21.78
C SER A 270 22.91 7.04 -23.20
N MET A 271 22.29 5.88 -23.48
CA MET A 271 21.68 5.61 -24.79
C MET A 271 20.43 6.48 -25.05
N LEU A 272 19.66 6.80 -24.01
CA LEU A 272 18.50 7.70 -24.12
C LEU A 272 18.93 9.14 -24.37
N ASP A 273 20.02 9.60 -23.74
CA ASP A 273 20.59 10.93 -23.99
C ASP A 273 21.11 11.05 -25.43
N ASP A 274 21.76 10.00 -25.96
CA ASP A 274 22.19 9.94 -27.36
C ASP A 274 20.99 9.97 -28.32
N LEU A 275 19.92 9.23 -28.00
CA LEU A 275 18.69 9.22 -28.78
C LEU A 275 18.00 10.59 -28.75
N ASP A 276 17.97 11.27 -27.62
CA ASP A 276 17.41 12.62 -27.47
C ASP A 276 18.20 13.64 -28.30
N ALA A 277 19.53 13.55 -28.28
CA ALA A 277 20.40 14.36 -29.12
C ALA A 277 20.12 14.15 -30.62
N ASP A 278 19.91 12.90 -31.05
CA ASP A 278 19.56 12.58 -32.44
C ASP A 278 18.14 13.03 -32.81
N VAL A 279 17.16 12.92 -31.90
CA VAL A 279 15.82 13.48 -32.07
C VAL A 279 15.88 15.00 -32.22
N HIS A 280 16.68 15.70 -31.41
CA HIS A 280 16.93 17.13 -31.55
C HIS A 280 17.57 17.49 -32.90
N ARG A 281 18.53 16.70 -33.38
CA ARG A 281 19.12 16.87 -34.73
C ARG A 281 18.09 16.66 -35.84
N VAL A 282 17.24 15.64 -35.73
CA VAL A 282 16.17 15.41 -36.70
C VAL A 282 15.16 16.56 -36.65
N ASN A 283 14.77 17.03 -35.47
CA ASN A 283 13.86 18.15 -35.30
C ASN A 283 14.43 19.46 -35.87
N THR A 284 15.71 19.75 -35.66
CA THR A 284 16.35 20.94 -36.26
C THR A 284 16.41 20.86 -37.78
N LYS A 285 16.73 19.68 -38.35
CA LYS A 285 16.67 19.45 -39.80
C LYS A 285 15.25 19.57 -40.34
N LEU A 286 14.25 19.01 -39.64
CA LEU A 286 12.83 19.11 -39.98
C LEU A 286 12.38 20.59 -40.00
N ASN A 287 12.71 21.36 -38.97
CA ASN A 287 12.39 22.78 -38.88
C ASN A 287 13.07 23.59 -40.00
N GLN A 288 14.32 23.26 -40.36
CA GLN A 288 14.98 23.89 -41.51
C GLN A 288 14.31 23.55 -42.83
N ALA A 289 13.91 22.28 -43.02
CA ALA A 289 13.16 21.85 -44.20
C ALA A 289 11.80 22.55 -44.28
N GLN A 290 11.05 22.62 -43.17
CA GLN A 290 9.78 23.32 -43.08
C GLN A 290 9.92 24.81 -43.46
N ARG A 291 10.96 25.50 -42.97
CA ARG A 291 11.25 26.90 -43.31
C ARG A 291 11.61 27.10 -44.79
N LYS A 292 12.24 26.11 -45.43
CA LYS A 292 12.52 26.16 -46.87
C LYS A 292 11.22 25.98 -47.65
N THR A 293 10.42 24.98 -47.31
CA THR A 293 9.13 24.73 -47.96
C THR A 293 8.18 25.93 -47.84
N SER A 294 8.12 26.58 -46.68
CA SER A 294 7.30 27.78 -46.48
C SER A 294 7.80 29.04 -47.21
N LYS A 295 9.01 29.00 -47.80
CA LYS A 295 9.51 30.09 -48.67
C LYS A 295 9.21 29.83 -50.16
N PHE A 296 8.92 28.59 -50.52
CA PHE A 296 8.64 28.19 -51.91
C PHE A 296 7.14 28.03 -52.19
N LEU A 297 6.32 27.92 -51.13
CA LEU A 297 4.86 28.11 -51.15
C LEU A 297 4.53 29.56 -50.84
#